data_AF-A0A967YV28-F1
#
_entry.id   AF-A0A967YV28-F1
#
_cell.length_a   1.000
_cell.length_b   1.000
_cell.length_c   1.000
_cell.angle_alpha   90.00
_cell.angle_beta   90.00
_cell.angle_gamma   90.00
#
_symmetry.space_group_name_H-M   'P 1'
#
loop_
_entity.id
_entity.type
_entity.pdbx_description
1 polymer ?
#
loop_
_entity_poly.entity_id
_entity_poly.type
_entity_poly.pdbx_seq_one_letter_code
_entity_poly.pdbx_strand_id
1 'polypeptide(L)'
;MLAYAGKILRIDLSTGKVETEPLKEKMAKQFIGGIGLGFRLLMDNSKPGTDPFDSDNPLIFATGPLSGTMGPTAGNGYAVVSKSPATGGVAESKAHGFFG
;
A
#
# COMPACT_ATOMS: atom_id res chain seq x y z
N MET A 1 16.84 6.32 6.03
CA MET A 1 16.29 5.19 5.27
C MET A 1 16.52 5.45 3.78
N LEU A 2 17.40 4.69 3.12
CA LEU A 2 17.69 4.88 1.69
C LEU A 2 16.65 4.16 0.83
N ALA A 3 16.33 4.72 -0.34
CA ALA A 3 15.39 4.16 -1.32
C ALA A 3 13.89 4.15 -0.93
N TYR A 4 13.52 4.84 0.15
CA TYR A 4 12.12 5.10 0.50
C TYR A 4 11.84 6.59 0.47
N ALA A 5 10.65 6.97 0.01
CA ALA A 5 10.16 8.35 0.16
C ALA A 5 9.95 8.74 1.64
N GLY A 6 9.84 7.75 2.54
CA GLY A 6 9.74 7.97 3.98
C GLY A 6 8.38 8.50 4.45
N LYS A 7 7.35 8.44 3.59
CA LYS A 7 6.02 9.04 3.82
C LYS A 7 4.91 8.07 3.41
N ILE A 8 3.76 8.18 4.06
CA ILE A 8 2.50 7.52 3.71
C ILE A 8 1.47 8.63 3.53
N LEU A 9 0.79 8.62 2.38
CA LEU A 9 -0.33 9.53 2.10
C LEU A 9 -1.64 8.82 2.46
N ARG A 10 -2.48 9.46 3.26
CA ARG A 10 -3.81 8.99 3.64
C ARG A 10 -4.85 9.92 3.07
N ILE A 11 -5.82 9.34 2.37
CA ILE A 11 -6.90 10.06 1.72
C ILE A 11 -8.21 9.44 2.18
N ASP A 12 -9.05 10.24 2.82
CA ASP A 12 -10.43 9.88 3.12
C ASP A 12 -11.32 10.47 2.02
N LEU A 13 -11.93 9.59 1.22
CA LEU A 13 -12.78 9.99 0.10
C LEU A 13 -14.18 10.47 0.54
N SER A 14 -14.63 10.12 1.74
CA SER A 14 -15.90 10.56 2.30
C SER A 14 -15.83 12.01 2.78
N THR A 15 -14.69 12.42 3.34
CA THR A 15 -14.49 13.78 3.86
C THR A 15 -13.62 14.67 2.97
N GLY A 16 -12.89 14.08 2.03
CA GLY A 16 -11.89 14.78 1.22
C GLY A 16 -10.59 15.11 1.98
N LYS A 17 -10.43 14.60 3.20
CA LYS A 17 -9.27 14.87 4.04
C LYS A 17 -8.03 14.18 3.47
N VAL A 18 -6.93 14.93 3.39
CA VAL A 18 -5.63 14.43 2.94
C VAL A 18 -4.59 14.69 4.02
N GLU A 19 -3.93 13.63 4.47
CA GLU A 19 -2.88 13.70 5.50
C GLU A 19 -1.64 12.93 5.07
N THR A 20 -0.48 13.44 5.44
CA THR A 20 0.80 12.75 5.24
C THR A 20 1.39 12.39 6.58
N GLU A 21 1.74 11.13 6.76
CA GLU A 21 2.43 10.65 7.96
C GLU A 21 3.81 10.06 7.60
N PRO A 22 4.79 10.08 8.52
CA PRO A 22 6.08 9.48 8.27
C PRO A 22 6.01 7.95 8.27
N LEU A 23 6.66 7.31 7.29
CA LEU A 23 6.89 5.87 7.31
C LEU A 23 7.94 5.54 8.39
N LYS A 24 7.52 4.79 9.41
CA LYS A 24 8.42 4.36 10.49
C LYS A 24 9.47 3.38 9.96
N GLU A 25 10.74 3.62 10.28
CA GLU A 25 11.86 2.78 9.82
C GLU A 25 11.74 1.31 10.24
N LYS A 26 11.23 1.05 11.45
CA LYS A 26 10.96 -0.31 11.91
C LYS A 26 9.98 -1.03 10.97
N MET A 27 8.92 -0.35 10.53
CA MET A 27 7.92 -0.92 9.63
C MET A 27 8.52 -1.19 8.25
N ALA A 28 9.27 -0.23 7.71
CA ALA A 28 9.97 -0.41 6.43
C ALA A 28 10.96 -1.58 6.47
N LYS A 29 11.72 -1.74 7.56
CA LYS A 29 12.63 -2.88 7.74
C LYS A 29 11.93 -4.23 7.88
N GLN A 30 10.77 -4.26 8.55
CA GLN A 30 10.02 -5.49 8.78
C GLN A 30 9.23 -5.95 7.55
N PHE A 31 8.69 -5.01 6.77
CA PHE A 31 7.74 -5.30 5.71
C PHE A 31 8.23 -4.93 4.31
N ILE A 32 9.41 -4.32 4.20
CA ILE A 32 10.18 -3.97 2.98
C ILE A 32 9.49 -2.96 2.06
N GLY A 33 8.20 -3.06 1.78
CA GLY A 33 7.50 -2.25 0.78
C GLY A 33 6.56 -3.13 -0.05
N GLY A 34 5.98 -2.55 -1.09
CA GLY A 34 5.07 -3.24 -2.01
C GLY A 34 3.98 -4.02 -1.26
N ILE A 35 3.83 -5.30 -1.58
CA ILE A 35 2.84 -6.19 -0.96
C ILE A 35 2.98 -6.26 0.56
N GLY A 36 4.21 -6.39 1.08
CA GLY A 36 4.44 -6.60 2.51
C GLY A 36 3.98 -5.39 3.33
N LEU A 37 4.34 -4.19 2.89
CA LEU A 37 3.86 -2.95 3.51
C LEU A 37 2.36 -2.75 3.27
N GLY A 38 1.87 -3.09 2.07
CA GLY A 38 0.44 -3.02 1.74
C GLY A 38 -0.43 -3.88 2.67
N PHE A 39 -0.04 -5.13 2.95
CA PHE A 39 -0.77 -5.97 3.89
C PHE A 39 -0.66 -5.47 5.33
N ARG A 40 0.50 -4.96 5.74
CA ARG A 40 0.63 -4.35 7.07
C ARG A 40 -0.34 -3.17 7.23
N LEU A 41 -0.42 -2.31 6.23
CA LEU A 41 -1.34 -1.18 6.22
C LEU A 41 -2.80 -1.66 6.18
N LEU A 42 -3.13 -2.72 5.45
CA LEU A 42 -4.48 -3.27 5.46
C LEU A 42 -4.87 -3.75 6.87
N MET A 43 -3.98 -4.48 7.55
CA MET A 43 -4.22 -4.96 8.91
C MET A 43 -4.37 -3.81 9.92
N ASP A 44 -3.62 -2.72 9.75
CA ASP A 44 -3.70 -1.56 10.64
C ASP A 44 -4.97 -0.71 10.40
N ASN A 45 -5.62 -0.83 9.23
CA ASN A 45 -6.67 0.09 8.79
C ASN A 45 -7.97 -0.59 8.33
N SER A 46 -8.10 -1.90 8.52
CA SER A 46 -9.32 -2.66 8.25
C SER A 46 -9.59 -3.64 9.38
N LYS A 47 -10.86 -3.92 9.64
CA LYS A 47 -11.27 -4.81 10.74
C LYS A 47 -11.59 -6.21 10.19
N PRO A 48 -11.40 -7.26 11.01
CA PRO A 48 -11.97 -8.56 10.69
C PRO A 48 -13.47 -8.43 10.40
N GLY A 49 -13.92 -9.06 9.31
CA GLY A 49 -15.33 -9.04 8.92
C GLY A 49 -15.80 -7.83 8.09
N THR A 50 -14.99 -6.79 7.87
CA THR A 50 -15.35 -5.64 6.99
C THR A 50 -15.82 -6.13 5.62
N ASP A 51 -16.94 -5.63 5.10
CA ASP A 51 -17.39 -6.01 3.75
C ASP A 51 -16.46 -5.42 2.68
N PRO A 52 -16.14 -6.12 1.58
CA PRO A 52 -15.30 -5.58 0.52
C PRO A 52 -15.80 -4.25 -0.10
N PHE A 53 -17.09 -3.94 0.01
CA PHE A 53 -17.69 -2.70 -0.49
C PHE A 53 -17.92 -1.63 0.59
N ASP A 54 -17.59 -1.91 1.84
CA ASP A 54 -17.68 -0.91 2.91
C ASP A 54 -16.66 0.22 2.71
N SER A 55 -17.01 1.44 3.13
CA SER A 55 -16.09 2.58 3.18
C SER A 55 -14.85 2.33 4.05
N ASP A 56 -14.94 1.37 4.97
CA ASP A 56 -13.86 0.96 5.87
C ASP A 56 -12.90 -0.06 5.22
N ASN A 57 -13.11 -0.46 3.96
CA ASN A 57 -12.16 -1.28 3.20
C ASN A 57 -11.16 -0.39 2.45
N PRO A 58 -9.91 -0.24 2.93
CA PRO A 58 -8.95 0.64 2.28
C PRO A 58 -8.46 0.05 0.95
N LEU A 59 -8.25 0.92 -0.03
CA LEU A 59 -7.52 0.61 -1.26
C LEU A 59 -6.11 1.17 -1.15
N ILE A 60 -5.12 0.28 -1.04
CA ILE A 60 -3.74 0.66 -0.69
C ILE A 60 -2.84 0.51 -1.90
N PHE A 61 -2.23 1.62 -2.32
CA PHE A 61 -1.17 1.64 -3.33
C PHE A 61 0.17 1.69 -2.62
N ALA A 62 1.03 0.70 -2.85
CA ALA A 62 2.31 0.57 -2.19
C ALA A 62 3.43 0.30 -3.18
N THR A 63 4.45 1.14 -3.19
CA THR A 63 5.68 0.95 -3.95
C THR A 63 6.69 0.13 -3.16
N GLY A 64 7.59 -0.55 -3.88
CA GLY A 64 8.75 -1.21 -3.28
C GLY A 64 9.91 -0.23 -3.11
N PRO A 65 10.95 -0.59 -2.34
CA PRO A 65 12.12 0.27 -2.16
C PRO A 65 12.95 0.44 -3.45
N LEU A 66 12.75 -0.40 -4.46
CA LEU A 66 13.41 -0.25 -5.74
C LEU A 66 12.58 0.53 -6.76
N SER A 67 11.31 0.82 -6.49
CA SER A 67 10.46 1.64 -7.38
C SER A 67 11.07 3.04 -7.54
N GLY A 68 11.09 3.56 -8.76
CA GLY A 68 11.74 4.83 -9.09
C GLY A 68 13.28 4.79 -9.17
N THR A 69 13.91 3.62 -8.98
CA THR A 69 15.38 3.44 -9.14
C THR A 69 15.75 2.87 -10.50
N MET A 70 17.05 2.83 -10.83
CA MET A 70 17.58 2.16 -12.04
C MET A 70 17.67 0.63 -11.91
N GLY A 71 17.04 0.04 -10.87
CA GLY A 71 16.99 -1.41 -10.70
C GLY A 71 16.32 -2.09 -11.90
N PRO A 72 17.00 -3.03 -12.60
CA PRO A 72 16.43 -3.69 -13.77
C PRO A 72 15.08 -4.32 -13.43
N THR A 73 14.03 -3.95 -14.15
CA THR A 73 12.63 -4.41 -13.98
C THR A 73 11.96 -4.07 -12.63
N ALA A 74 12.70 -3.58 -11.63
CA ALA A 74 12.18 -3.27 -10.30
C ALA A 74 11.77 -1.80 -10.14
N GLY A 75 12.28 -0.91 -11.00
CA GLY A 75 12.03 0.53 -10.93
C GLY A 75 10.62 0.99 -11.32
N ASN A 76 9.78 0.11 -11.85
CA ASN A 76 8.56 0.49 -12.56
C ASN A 76 7.30 -0.20 -12.04
N GLY A 77 7.32 -0.74 -10.82
CA GLY A 77 6.24 -1.57 -10.28
C GLY A 77 5.68 -1.06 -8.96
N TYR A 78 4.39 -1.33 -8.73
CA TYR A 78 3.70 -1.10 -7.47
C TYR A 78 2.67 -2.20 -7.20
N ALA A 79 2.27 -2.34 -5.94
CA ALA A 79 1.22 -3.26 -5.51
C ALA A 79 -0.05 -2.47 -5.13
N VAL A 80 -1.19 -3.07 -5.39
CA VAL A 80 -2.51 -2.64 -4.91
C VAL A 80 -3.04 -3.71 -3.98
N VAL A 81 -3.39 -3.34 -2.75
CA VAL A 81 -3.82 -4.26 -1.70
C VAL A 81 -5.16 -3.80 -1.13
N SER A 82 -6.10 -4.74 -0.97
CA SER A 82 -7.42 -4.48 -0.37
C SER A 82 -8.11 -5.80 0.00
N LYS A 83 -9.29 -5.73 0.62
CA LYS A 83 -10.18 -6.89 0.71
C LYS A 83 -10.89 -7.12 -0.63
N SER A 84 -10.91 -8.36 -1.09
CA SER A 84 -11.41 -8.74 -2.41
C SER A 84 -12.90 -9.06 -2.39
N PRO A 85 -13.72 -8.44 -3.25
CA PRO A 85 -15.13 -8.81 -3.40
C PRO A 85 -15.30 -10.18 -4.07
N ALA A 86 -14.33 -10.63 -4.87
CA ALA A 86 -14.42 -11.91 -5.58
C ALA A 86 -14.18 -13.12 -4.68
N THR A 87 -13.36 -12.97 -3.63
CA THR A 87 -12.96 -14.09 -2.76
C THR A 87 -13.38 -13.91 -1.30
N GLY A 88 -13.78 -12.71 -0.89
CA GLY A 88 -14.04 -12.35 0.51
C GLY A 88 -12.78 -12.27 1.38
N GLY A 89 -11.62 -12.66 0.84
CA GLY A 89 -10.32 -12.62 1.51
C GLY A 89 -9.56 -11.32 1.26
N VAL A 90 -8.35 -11.28 1.78
CA VAL A 90 -7.36 -10.24 1.49
C VAL A 90 -6.69 -10.55 0.14
N ALA A 91 -6.52 -9.54 -0.72
CA ALA A 91 -5.90 -9.71 -2.03
C ALA A 91 -4.83 -8.64 -2.32
N GLU A 92 -3.92 -9.01 -3.21
CA GLU A 92 -2.94 -8.12 -3.81
C GLU A 92 -2.97 -8.25 -5.33
N SER A 93 -2.65 -7.16 -6.03
CA SER A 93 -2.39 -7.15 -7.46
C SER A 93 -1.19 -6.25 -7.75
N LYS A 94 -0.47 -6.54 -8.83
CA LYS A 94 0.68 -5.74 -9.26
C LYS A 94 0.45 -5.17 -10.62
N ALA A 95 0.91 -3.94 -10.79
CA ALA A 95 0.99 -3.30 -12.08
C ALA A 95 2.39 -2.72 -12.27
N HIS A 96 2.80 -2.68 -13.54
CA HIS A 96 4.03 -2.08 -13.98
C HIS A 96 3.74 -0.89 -14.92
N GLY A 97 4.71 -0.03 -15.11
CA GLY A 97 4.60 1.16 -15.97
C GLY A 97 5.25 2.36 -15.31
N PHE A 98 4.73 3.55 -15.57
CA PHE A 98 5.31 4.80 -15.07
C PHE A 98 4.54 5.41 -13.89
N PHE A 99 3.53 4.71 -13.37
CA PHE A 99 2.75 5.19 -12.23
C PHE A 99 3.47 5.01 -10.89
N GLY A 100 4.13 3.86 -10.71
CA GLY A 100 4.76 3.43 -9.45
C GLY A 100 6.22 3.85 -9.30
#